data_AF-A0A8T6Y0X9-F1
#
_entry.id   AF-A0A8T6Y0X9-F1
#
_cell.length_a   1.000
_cell.length_b   1.000
_cell.length_c   1.000
_cell.angle_alpha   90.00
_cell.angle_beta   90.00
_cell.angle_gamma   90.00
#
_symmetry.space_group_name_H-M   'P 1'
#
loop_
_entity.id
_entity.type
_entity.pdbx_description
1 polymer ?
#
loop_
_entity_poly.entity_id
_entity_poly.type
_entity_poly.pdbx_seq_one_letter_code
_entity_poly.pdbx_strand_id
1 'polypeptide(L)'
;MQTVIFAIDRDNDFGEKLGIKGPIIGRRANLKAAVSMGLEDPEESDMNALFAAIKLYDQLKAEGEEVEVVTLLGDDRVGFRSDRALAKNLESFLKEHDPKEAIVVSDGAEDEQILPIIQSRISVSSVQRCIVKQSETAESTYYILKRTFEEERIAQKIFVPIFLIMIVYALFAFTEYREYAWYAIVLAVGIYGLLYFINASELVSEWYRRTKVSIVTSQISFFSNIVAAVMVILGGLFALNQTVSP
;
A
#
# COMPACT_ATOMS: atom_id res chain seq x y z
N MET A 1 25.68 -15.84 -34.80
CA MET A 1 24.81 -15.55 -33.64
C MET A 1 23.37 -15.63 -34.07
N GLN A 2 22.62 -16.51 -33.43
CA GLN A 2 21.21 -16.72 -33.75
C GLN A 2 20.32 -15.86 -32.85
N THR A 3 20.63 -15.81 -31.56
CA THR A 3 19.79 -15.19 -30.54
C THR A 3 20.62 -14.28 -29.64
N VAL A 4 20.13 -13.09 -29.33
CA VAL A 4 20.74 -12.21 -28.32
C VAL A 4 19.79 -12.03 -27.14
N ILE A 5 20.32 -12.09 -25.93
CA ILE A 5 19.58 -11.78 -24.71
C ILE A 5 19.96 -10.35 -24.30
N PHE A 6 19.00 -9.44 -24.30
CA PHE A 6 19.19 -8.08 -23.79
C PHE A 6 18.71 -7.98 -22.36
N ALA A 7 19.61 -7.70 -21.43
CA ALA A 7 19.22 -7.12 -20.14
C ALA A 7 19.18 -5.60 -20.28
N ILE A 8 18.22 -4.96 -19.63
CA ILE A 8 18.02 -3.51 -19.69
C ILE A 8 18.36 -2.93 -18.32
N ASP A 9 19.08 -1.82 -18.33
CA ASP A 9 19.24 -0.89 -17.21
C ASP A 9 18.95 0.49 -17.79
N ARG A 10 17.73 1.00 -17.56
CA ARG A 10 17.26 2.22 -18.21
C ARG A 10 17.75 3.49 -17.52
N ASP A 11 17.89 3.50 -16.21
CA ASP A 11 18.36 4.66 -15.43
C ASP A 11 19.88 4.67 -15.22
N ASN A 12 20.60 3.73 -15.84
CA ASN A 12 22.06 3.68 -15.90
C ASN A 12 22.70 3.51 -14.52
N ASP A 13 22.08 2.72 -13.65
CA ASP A 13 22.61 2.43 -12.33
C ASP A 13 23.98 1.75 -12.38
N PHE A 14 24.21 0.84 -13.34
CA PHE A 14 25.55 0.26 -13.53
C PHE A 14 26.59 1.30 -13.97
N GLY A 15 26.16 2.33 -14.72
CA GLY A 15 27.05 3.40 -15.16
C GLY A 15 27.37 4.38 -14.04
N GLU A 16 26.36 4.79 -13.28
CA GLU A 16 26.49 5.78 -12.19
C GLU A 16 27.20 5.18 -10.97
N LYS A 17 26.78 3.99 -10.51
CA LYS A 17 27.32 3.38 -9.28
C LYS A 17 28.67 2.70 -9.51
N LEU A 18 28.89 2.08 -10.69
CA LEU A 18 30.10 1.29 -10.96
C LEU A 18 31.05 1.88 -12.01
N GLY A 19 30.68 2.98 -12.67
CA GLY A 19 31.48 3.60 -13.73
C GLY A 19 31.60 2.75 -15.00
N ILE A 20 30.69 1.79 -15.21
CA ILE A 20 30.70 0.90 -16.37
C ILE A 20 30.08 1.61 -17.57
N LYS A 21 30.70 1.47 -18.75
CA LYS A 21 30.14 2.01 -19.99
C LYS A 21 29.44 0.91 -20.78
N GLY A 22 28.22 1.20 -21.22
CA GLY A 22 27.43 0.30 -22.06
C GLY A 22 27.84 0.34 -23.55
N PRO A 23 27.43 -0.67 -24.33
CA PRO A 23 26.77 -1.90 -23.88
C PRO A 23 27.76 -2.89 -23.24
N ILE A 24 27.31 -3.68 -22.27
CA ILE A 24 28.12 -4.72 -21.62
C ILE A 24 27.92 -6.04 -22.36
N ILE A 25 28.92 -6.46 -23.14
CA ILE A 25 28.81 -7.63 -24.02
C ILE A 25 29.46 -8.86 -23.36
N GLY A 26 28.73 -9.97 -23.38
CA GLY A 26 29.23 -11.29 -23.03
C GLY A 26 29.01 -11.72 -21.59
N ARG A 27 28.87 -13.03 -21.41
CA ARG A 27 28.49 -13.65 -20.12
C ARG A 27 29.41 -13.25 -18.97
N ARG A 28 30.74 -13.23 -19.19
CA ARG A 28 31.71 -12.92 -18.14
C ARG A 28 31.67 -11.46 -17.70
N ALA A 29 31.47 -10.55 -18.65
CA ALA A 29 31.38 -9.12 -18.35
C ALA A 29 30.09 -8.82 -17.56
N ASN A 30 28.97 -9.39 -18.00
CA ASN A 30 27.68 -9.27 -17.32
C ASN A 30 27.71 -9.88 -15.90
N LEU A 31 28.33 -11.06 -15.74
CA LEU A 31 28.49 -11.65 -14.41
C LEU A 31 29.33 -10.76 -13.48
N LYS A 32 30.41 -10.17 -13.99
CA LYS A 32 31.23 -9.24 -13.22
C LYS A 32 30.44 -8.00 -12.82
N ALA A 33 29.64 -7.44 -13.74
CA ALA A 33 28.79 -6.27 -13.48
C ALA A 33 27.77 -6.59 -12.39
N ALA A 34 27.04 -7.70 -12.51
CA ALA A 34 26.05 -8.14 -11.52
C ALA A 34 26.66 -8.35 -10.13
N VAL A 35 27.80 -9.04 -10.03
CA VAL A 35 28.49 -9.26 -8.74
C VAL A 35 29.02 -7.94 -8.17
N SER A 36 29.53 -7.04 -9.01
CA SER A 36 30.03 -5.75 -8.55
C SER A 36 28.89 -4.86 -8.05
N MET A 37 27.74 -4.87 -8.73
CA MET A 37 26.54 -4.16 -8.29
C MET A 37 26.06 -4.69 -6.95
N GLY A 38 25.93 -6.01 -6.79
CA GLY A 38 25.52 -6.60 -5.50
C GLY A 38 26.47 -6.34 -4.33
N LEU A 39 27.72 -5.96 -4.59
CA LEU A 39 28.66 -5.54 -3.56
C LEU A 39 28.57 -4.04 -3.25
N GLU A 40 28.22 -3.22 -4.24
CA GLU A 40 28.09 -1.76 -4.10
C GLU A 40 26.70 -1.38 -3.55
N ASP A 41 25.64 -1.91 -4.15
CA ASP A 41 24.25 -1.68 -3.80
C ASP A 41 23.42 -2.99 -3.90
N PRO A 42 23.26 -3.73 -2.79
CA PRO A 42 22.52 -4.99 -2.78
C PRO A 42 21.00 -4.81 -2.85
N GLU A 43 20.47 -3.59 -2.72
CA GLU A 43 19.03 -3.31 -2.83
C GLU A 43 18.58 -3.21 -4.30
N GLU A 44 19.53 -3.10 -5.23
CA GLU A 44 19.26 -2.89 -6.64
C GLU A 44 18.61 -4.10 -7.33
N SER A 45 17.48 -3.88 -8.00
CA SER A 45 16.75 -4.94 -8.69
C SER A 45 17.39 -5.32 -10.03
N ASP A 46 18.08 -4.40 -10.69
CA ASP A 46 18.75 -4.64 -11.97
C ASP A 46 19.77 -5.79 -11.91
N MET A 47 20.46 -5.94 -10.79
CA MET A 47 21.38 -7.05 -10.55
C MET A 47 20.69 -8.41 -10.80
N ASN A 48 19.44 -8.55 -10.35
CA ASN A 48 18.69 -9.78 -10.50
C ASN A 48 18.24 -10.01 -11.95
N ALA A 49 17.93 -8.93 -12.69
CA ALA A 49 17.69 -9.03 -14.13
C ALA A 49 18.93 -9.53 -14.89
N LEU A 50 20.13 -9.06 -14.55
CA LEU A 50 21.37 -9.58 -15.13
C LEU A 50 21.58 -11.06 -14.79
N PHE A 51 21.36 -11.47 -13.54
CA PHE A 51 21.44 -12.88 -13.17
C PHE A 51 20.42 -13.74 -13.93
N ALA A 52 19.20 -13.25 -14.14
CA ALA A 52 18.19 -13.93 -14.95
C ALA A 52 18.63 -14.05 -16.42
N ALA A 53 19.19 -12.99 -17.01
CA ALA A 53 19.73 -13.02 -18.37
C ALA A 53 20.91 -14.00 -18.52
N ILE A 54 21.82 -14.04 -17.54
CA ILE A 54 22.95 -15.00 -17.53
C ILE A 54 22.43 -16.44 -17.37
N LYS A 55 21.44 -16.66 -16.52
CA LYS A 55 20.82 -17.99 -16.36
C LYS A 55 20.18 -18.45 -17.67
N LEU A 56 19.45 -17.57 -18.35
CA LEU A 56 18.85 -17.88 -19.64
C LEU A 56 19.91 -18.17 -20.70
N TYR A 57 20.99 -17.38 -20.73
CA TYR A 57 22.14 -17.62 -21.59
C TYR A 57 22.70 -19.03 -21.37
N ASP A 58 22.92 -19.43 -20.12
CA ASP A 58 23.48 -20.75 -19.79
C ASP A 58 22.56 -21.90 -20.22
N GLN A 59 21.24 -21.72 -20.07
CA GLN A 59 20.24 -22.69 -20.50
C GLN A 59 20.27 -22.89 -22.02
N LEU A 60 20.14 -21.81 -22.79
CA LEU A 60 20.14 -21.87 -24.25
C LEU A 60 21.50 -22.37 -24.79
N LYS A 61 22.60 -22.00 -24.14
CA LYS A 61 23.93 -22.51 -24.52
C LYS A 61 24.07 -24.01 -24.28
N ALA A 62 23.49 -24.53 -23.19
CA ALA A 62 23.46 -25.96 -22.91
C ALA A 62 22.58 -26.75 -23.91
N GLU A 63 21.55 -26.10 -24.47
CA GLU A 63 20.70 -26.63 -25.53
C GLU A 63 21.37 -26.60 -26.93
N GLY A 64 22.57 -26.00 -27.02
CA GLY A 64 23.37 -25.95 -28.25
C GLY A 64 23.13 -24.71 -29.11
N GLU A 65 22.41 -23.72 -28.60
CA GLU A 65 22.11 -22.50 -29.35
C GLU A 65 23.30 -21.52 -29.43
N GLU A 66 23.37 -20.78 -30.54
CA GLU A 66 24.28 -19.64 -30.68
C GLU A 66 23.67 -18.39 -30.05
N VAL A 67 23.80 -18.31 -28.72
CA VAL A 67 23.32 -17.19 -27.91
C VAL A 67 24.46 -16.27 -27.44
N GLU A 68 24.17 -14.96 -27.34
CA GLU A 68 24.99 -13.94 -26.68
C GLU A 68 24.15 -13.18 -25.64
N VAL A 69 24.75 -12.69 -24.55
CA VAL A 69 24.08 -11.83 -23.57
C VAL A 69 24.71 -10.43 -23.58
N VAL A 70 23.86 -9.42 -23.61
CA VAL A 70 24.24 -8.01 -23.69
C VAL A 70 23.39 -7.20 -22.72
N THR A 71 24.01 -6.35 -21.90
CA THR A 71 23.26 -5.36 -21.12
C THR A 71 23.32 -4.00 -21.80
N LEU A 72 22.16 -3.41 -22.03
CA LEU A 72 22.00 -2.06 -22.57
C LEU A 72 21.83 -1.09 -21.41
N LEU A 73 22.69 -0.07 -21.36
CA LEU A 73 22.64 0.98 -20.33
C LEU A 73 22.02 2.26 -20.91
N GLY A 74 21.18 2.92 -20.12
CA GLY A 74 20.54 4.18 -20.46
C GLY A 74 21.32 5.41 -20.00
N ASP A 75 20.61 6.32 -19.33
CA ASP A 75 21.12 7.59 -18.79
C ASP A 75 20.38 7.86 -17.47
N ASP A 76 21.07 8.44 -16.48
CA ASP A 76 20.52 8.82 -15.17
C ASP A 76 19.24 9.67 -15.29
N ARG A 77 19.12 10.41 -16.39
CA ARG A 77 17.93 11.16 -16.76
C ARG A 77 17.03 10.31 -17.62
N VAL A 78 16.22 9.50 -16.95
CA VAL A 78 15.17 8.67 -17.55
C VAL A 78 14.25 9.51 -18.45
N GLY A 79 13.78 8.88 -19.54
CA GLY A 79 13.01 9.50 -20.61
C GLY A 79 13.84 9.67 -21.87
N PHE A 80 13.67 10.78 -22.60
CA PHE A 80 14.23 10.94 -23.95
C PHE A 80 15.75 10.76 -24.04
N ARG A 81 16.51 11.13 -23.01
CA ARG A 81 17.98 10.99 -23.00
C ARG A 81 18.38 9.53 -22.87
N SER A 82 17.84 8.84 -21.86
CA SER A 82 18.01 7.40 -21.67
C SER A 82 17.57 6.61 -22.90
N ASP A 83 16.39 6.88 -23.45
CA ASP A 83 15.86 6.19 -24.63
C ASP A 83 16.82 6.34 -25.84
N ARG A 84 17.43 7.52 -26.01
CA ARG A 84 18.43 7.78 -27.06
C ARG A 84 19.76 7.08 -26.77
N ALA A 85 20.20 7.02 -25.52
CA ALA A 85 21.41 6.31 -25.11
C ALA A 85 21.27 4.80 -25.37
N LEU A 86 20.14 4.21 -24.95
CA LEU A 86 19.79 2.82 -25.23
C LEU A 86 19.71 2.53 -26.71
N ALA A 87 19.05 3.39 -27.50
CA ALA A 87 19.00 3.24 -28.95
C ALA A 87 20.41 3.24 -29.57
N LYS A 88 21.30 4.11 -29.10
CA LYS A 88 22.69 4.18 -29.57
C LYS A 88 23.49 2.93 -29.19
N ASN A 89 23.34 2.43 -27.97
CA ASN A 89 23.98 1.19 -27.50
C ASN A 89 23.48 -0.04 -28.27
N LEU A 90 22.18 -0.09 -28.57
CA LEU A 90 21.59 -1.12 -29.40
C LEU A 90 22.14 -1.06 -30.83
N GLU A 91 22.13 0.13 -31.45
CA GLU A 91 22.61 0.33 -32.81
C GLU A 91 24.11 0.06 -32.97
N SER A 92 24.93 0.35 -31.95
CA SER A 92 26.36 0.00 -31.99
C SER A 92 26.56 -1.52 -31.95
N PHE A 93 25.83 -2.23 -31.10
CA PHE A 93 25.91 -3.68 -31.00
C PHE A 93 25.41 -4.39 -32.27
N LEU A 94 24.25 -3.99 -32.81
CA LEU A 94 23.67 -4.61 -34.00
C LEU A 94 24.53 -4.46 -35.25
N LYS A 95 25.31 -3.36 -35.35
CA LYS A 95 26.25 -3.15 -36.46
C LYS A 95 27.39 -4.17 -36.50
N GLU A 96 27.75 -4.75 -35.36
CA GLU A 96 28.91 -5.66 -35.25
C GLU A 96 28.50 -7.15 -35.19
N HIS A 97 27.30 -7.46 -34.67
CA HIS A 97 26.94 -8.85 -34.32
C HIS A 97 25.75 -9.47 -35.09
N ASP A 98 25.00 -8.68 -35.89
CA ASP A 98 23.85 -9.08 -36.73
C ASP A 98 23.02 -10.31 -36.24
N PRO A 99 22.43 -10.25 -35.02
CA PRO A 99 21.63 -11.36 -34.50
C PRO A 99 20.25 -11.43 -35.17
N LYS A 100 19.68 -12.64 -35.26
CA LYS A 100 18.36 -12.85 -35.93
C LYS A 100 17.18 -12.50 -35.04
N GLU A 101 17.30 -12.76 -33.74
CA GLU A 101 16.22 -12.50 -32.79
C GLU A 101 16.77 -12.07 -31.42
N ALA A 102 15.91 -11.39 -30.66
CA ALA A 102 16.22 -10.91 -29.33
C ALA A 102 15.25 -11.48 -28.29
N ILE A 103 15.78 -11.85 -27.12
CA ILE A 103 15.00 -12.06 -25.90
C ILE A 103 15.33 -10.92 -24.96
N VAL A 104 14.31 -10.20 -24.48
CA VAL A 104 14.52 -9.08 -23.56
C VAL A 104 14.26 -9.55 -22.13
N VAL A 105 15.21 -9.28 -21.23
CA VAL A 105 15.08 -9.49 -19.79
C VAL A 105 15.01 -8.13 -19.12
N SER A 106 14.01 -7.95 -18.25
CA SER A 106 13.76 -6.70 -17.54
C SER A 106 13.36 -6.99 -16.10
N ASP A 107 13.63 -6.07 -15.19
CA ASP A 107 13.21 -6.16 -13.79
C ASP A 107 11.80 -5.59 -13.53
N GLY A 108 11.23 -4.82 -14.48
CA GLY A 108 10.08 -3.97 -14.21
C GLY A 108 9.32 -3.45 -15.43
N ALA A 109 8.29 -2.63 -15.17
CA ALA A 109 7.48 -2.01 -16.23
C ALA A 109 8.15 -0.78 -16.86
N GLU A 110 9.08 -0.15 -16.15
CA GLU A 110 9.78 1.06 -16.58
C GLU A 110 10.77 0.77 -17.71
N ASP A 111 11.54 -0.29 -17.55
CA ASP A 111 12.42 -0.86 -18.57
C ASP A 111 11.69 -1.33 -19.83
N GLU A 112 10.55 -2.01 -19.68
CA GLU A 112 9.77 -2.52 -20.81
C GLU A 112 9.25 -1.41 -21.74
N GLN A 113 9.26 -0.14 -21.30
CA GLN A 113 8.94 1.00 -22.17
C GLN A 113 9.92 1.15 -23.33
N ILE A 114 11.13 0.55 -23.26
CA ILE A 114 12.10 0.55 -24.36
C ILE A 114 11.77 -0.46 -25.47
N LEU A 115 10.84 -1.40 -25.23
CA LEU A 115 10.53 -2.47 -26.18
C LEU A 115 10.21 -1.97 -27.60
N PRO A 116 9.43 -0.89 -27.82
CA PRO A 116 9.18 -0.37 -29.16
C PRO A 116 10.47 0.06 -29.90
N ILE A 117 11.48 0.56 -29.17
CA ILE A 117 12.77 0.95 -29.75
C ILE A 117 13.56 -0.30 -30.15
N ILE A 118 13.57 -1.34 -29.31
CA ILE A 118 14.25 -2.61 -29.64
C ILE A 118 13.55 -3.29 -30.82
N GLN A 119 12.23 -3.43 -30.76
CA GLN A 119 11.40 -4.09 -31.77
C GLN A 119 11.50 -3.44 -33.15
N SER A 120 11.80 -2.14 -33.22
CA SER A 120 11.97 -1.46 -34.50
C SER A 120 13.34 -1.71 -35.16
N ARG A 121 14.30 -2.36 -34.48
CA ARG A 121 15.62 -2.72 -35.04
C ARG A 121 15.83 -4.23 -35.15
N ILE A 122 15.21 -5.01 -34.27
CA ILE A 122 15.34 -6.48 -34.24
C ILE A 122 14.03 -7.12 -33.80
N SER A 123 13.71 -8.31 -34.33
CA SER A 123 12.56 -9.09 -33.88
C SER A 123 12.77 -9.60 -32.46
N VAL A 124 11.88 -9.21 -31.55
CA VAL A 124 11.84 -9.71 -30.17
C VAL A 124 10.98 -10.96 -30.12
N SER A 125 11.58 -12.12 -29.83
CA SER A 125 10.89 -13.40 -29.75
C SER A 125 10.24 -13.64 -28.38
N SER A 126 10.81 -13.07 -27.31
CA SER A 126 10.28 -13.20 -25.96
C SER A 126 10.68 -12.03 -25.06
N VAL A 127 9.87 -11.76 -24.05
CA VAL A 127 10.15 -10.82 -22.96
C VAL A 127 10.04 -11.60 -21.65
N GLN A 128 11.11 -11.61 -20.86
CA GLN A 128 11.16 -12.27 -19.56
C GLN A 128 11.32 -11.23 -18.45
N ARG A 129 10.30 -11.10 -17.60
CA ARG A 129 10.38 -10.24 -16.43
C ARG A 129 10.95 -10.99 -15.22
N CYS A 130 12.03 -10.48 -14.64
CA CYS A 130 12.60 -10.98 -13.40
C CYS A 130 12.06 -10.16 -12.21
N ILE A 131 11.07 -10.72 -11.51
CA ILE A 131 10.52 -10.08 -10.30
C ILE A 131 11.19 -10.70 -9.08
N VAL A 132 11.93 -9.88 -8.32
CA VAL A 132 12.49 -10.27 -7.04
C VAL A 132 11.35 -10.40 -6.03
N LYS A 133 11.12 -11.62 -5.54
CA LYS A 133 10.09 -11.88 -4.52
C LYS A 133 10.60 -11.44 -3.15
N GLN A 134 10.31 -10.20 -2.76
CA GLN A 134 10.48 -9.75 -1.38
C GLN A 134 9.21 -10.08 -0.58
N SER A 135 9.28 -11.05 0.33
CA SER A 135 8.16 -11.43 1.20
C SER A 135 8.26 -10.71 2.54
N GLU A 136 7.35 -9.76 2.79
CA GLU A 136 6.56 -9.62 4.03
C GLU A 136 5.73 -8.32 4.00
N THR A 137 6.33 -7.19 3.64
CA THR A 137 5.76 -5.87 3.98
C THR A 137 4.63 -5.39 3.07
N ALA A 138 4.69 -5.66 1.76
CA ALA A 138 3.65 -5.26 0.81
C ALA A 138 2.38 -6.13 0.94
N GLU A 139 2.56 -7.44 1.13
CA GLU A 139 1.46 -8.36 1.45
C GLU A 139 0.85 -8.01 2.81
N SER A 140 1.68 -7.73 3.82
CA SER A 140 1.20 -7.29 5.13
C SER A 140 0.40 -6.00 5.05
N THR A 141 0.84 -5.00 4.28
CA THR A 141 0.10 -3.74 4.10
C THR A 141 -1.24 -3.99 3.39
N TYR A 142 -1.25 -4.80 2.34
CA TYR A 142 -2.48 -5.18 1.64
C TYR A 142 -3.45 -5.93 2.57
N TYR A 143 -2.97 -6.89 3.35
CA TYR A 143 -3.80 -7.62 4.31
C TYR A 143 -4.27 -6.74 5.47
N ILE A 144 -3.45 -5.81 5.98
CA ILE A 144 -3.85 -4.87 7.03
C ILE A 144 -4.98 -3.97 6.53
N LEU A 145 -4.85 -3.40 5.32
CA LEU A 145 -5.89 -2.58 4.72
C LEU A 145 -7.16 -3.40 4.45
N LYS A 146 -7.02 -4.54 3.78
CA LYS A 146 -8.14 -5.44 3.49
C LYS A 146 -8.88 -5.86 4.76
N ARG A 147 -8.15 -6.32 5.78
CA ARG A 147 -8.70 -6.72 7.09
C ARG A 147 -9.37 -5.57 7.82
N THR A 148 -8.84 -4.36 7.70
CA THR A 148 -9.45 -3.15 8.28
C THR A 148 -10.82 -2.86 7.67
N PHE A 149 -11.03 -3.15 6.39
CA PHE A 149 -12.32 -2.98 5.73
C PHE A 149 -13.27 -4.19 5.89
N GLU A 150 -12.75 -5.41 5.98
CA GLU A 150 -13.57 -6.62 6.09
C GLU A 150 -14.04 -6.90 7.53
N GLU A 151 -13.24 -6.56 8.55
CA GLU A 151 -13.63 -6.76 9.94
C GLU A 151 -14.36 -5.52 10.50
N GLU A 152 -15.69 -5.59 10.63
CA GLU A 152 -16.53 -4.51 11.16
C GLU A 152 -16.00 -3.92 12.48
N ARG A 153 -15.48 -4.76 13.37
CA ARG A 153 -14.92 -4.33 14.66
C ARG A 153 -13.66 -3.49 14.54
N ILE A 154 -12.81 -3.78 13.55
CA ILE A 154 -11.57 -3.02 13.31
C ILE A 154 -11.92 -1.73 12.56
N ALA A 155 -12.77 -1.85 11.53
CA ALA A 155 -13.30 -0.70 10.79
C ALA A 155 -13.91 0.34 11.74
N GLN A 156 -14.77 -0.10 12.67
CA GLN A 156 -15.42 0.80 13.63
C GLN A 156 -14.41 1.52 14.54
N LYS A 157 -13.32 0.88 14.96
CA LYS A 157 -12.33 1.51 15.85
C LYS A 157 -11.52 2.60 15.14
N ILE A 158 -11.24 2.42 13.86
CA ILE A 158 -10.41 3.35 13.09
C ILE A 158 -11.28 4.45 12.47
N PHE A 159 -12.38 4.08 11.82
CA PHE A 159 -13.17 5.01 11.03
C PHE A 159 -14.19 5.82 11.85
N VAL A 160 -14.76 5.29 12.94
CA VAL A 160 -15.77 6.03 13.72
C VAL A 160 -15.21 7.31 14.34
N PRO A 161 -14.02 7.33 14.98
CA PRO A 161 -13.41 8.56 15.47
C PRO A 161 -13.16 9.57 14.35
N ILE A 162 -12.65 9.10 13.21
CA ILE A 162 -12.35 9.95 12.04
C ILE A 162 -13.63 10.59 11.51
N PHE A 163 -14.67 9.81 11.27
CA PHE A 163 -15.94 10.33 10.78
C PHE A 163 -16.63 11.24 11.81
N LEU A 164 -16.54 10.93 13.11
CA LEU A 164 -17.06 11.79 14.17
C LEU A 164 -16.38 13.16 14.16
N ILE A 165 -15.05 13.20 14.05
CA ILE A 165 -14.28 14.45 13.93
C ILE A 165 -14.74 15.22 12.69
N MET A 166 -14.85 14.55 11.53
CA MET A 166 -15.28 15.19 10.28
C MET A 166 -16.70 15.76 10.37
N ILE A 167 -17.64 15.02 10.97
CA ILE A 167 -19.03 15.47 11.15
C ILE A 167 -19.08 16.68 12.07
N VAL A 168 -18.44 16.61 13.24
CA VAL A 168 -18.42 17.73 14.19
C VAL A 168 -17.76 18.96 13.55
N TYR A 169 -16.62 18.77 12.88
CA TYR A 169 -15.96 19.88 12.18
C TYR A 169 -16.86 20.49 11.11
N ALA A 170 -17.49 19.67 10.27
CA ALA A 170 -18.40 20.14 9.22
C ALA A 170 -19.60 20.91 9.78
N LEU A 171 -20.20 20.44 10.89
CA LEU A 171 -21.33 21.12 11.53
C LEU A 171 -20.96 22.54 11.99
N PHE A 172 -19.78 22.73 12.56
CA PHE A 172 -19.33 24.05 13.02
C PHE A 172 -18.76 24.91 11.88
N ALA A 173 -18.24 24.30 10.82
CA ALA A 173 -17.61 25.02 9.70
C ALA A 173 -18.58 25.98 8.98
N PHE A 174 -19.87 25.65 8.92
CA PHE A 174 -20.91 26.49 8.29
C PHE A 174 -21.55 27.50 9.24
N THR A 175 -21.08 27.60 10.49
CA THR A 175 -21.64 28.49 11.51
C THR A 175 -20.65 29.58 11.90
N GLU A 176 -21.15 30.65 12.53
CA GLU A 176 -20.31 31.70 13.14
C GLU A 176 -19.51 31.19 14.34
N TYR A 177 -19.84 30.00 14.86
CA TYR A 177 -19.22 29.39 16.04
C TYR A 177 -18.00 28.51 15.72
N ARG A 178 -17.35 28.69 14.56
CA ARG A 178 -16.23 27.85 14.10
C ARG A 178 -15.10 27.70 15.13
N GLU A 179 -14.84 28.75 15.91
CA GLU A 179 -13.81 28.75 16.96
C GLU A 179 -14.06 27.68 18.05
N TYR A 180 -15.32 27.26 18.24
CA TYR A 180 -15.69 26.24 19.21
C TYR A 180 -15.62 24.81 18.67
N ALA A 181 -15.34 24.62 17.38
CA ALA A 181 -15.31 23.30 16.74
C ALA A 181 -14.31 22.36 17.42
N TRP A 182 -13.13 22.86 17.80
CA TRP A 182 -12.11 22.08 18.50
C TRP A 182 -12.61 21.54 19.85
N TYR A 183 -13.25 22.38 20.67
CA TYR A 183 -13.80 21.94 21.95
C TYR A 183 -14.90 20.89 21.77
N ALA A 184 -15.76 21.05 20.76
CA ALA A 184 -16.78 20.08 20.42
C ALA A 184 -16.18 18.75 19.94
N ILE A 185 -15.09 18.78 19.16
CA ILE A 185 -14.37 17.58 18.71
C ILE A 185 -13.77 16.84 19.90
N VAL A 186 -13.04 17.53 20.78
CA VAL A 186 -12.43 16.93 21.98
C VAL A 186 -13.50 16.31 22.87
N LEU A 187 -14.62 17.01 23.07
CA LEU A 187 -15.74 16.50 23.85
C LEU A 187 -16.35 15.25 23.21
N ALA A 188 -16.62 15.28 21.90
CA ALA A 188 -17.23 14.17 21.17
C ALA A 188 -16.33 12.92 21.17
N VAL A 189 -15.03 13.09 20.89
CA VAL A 189 -14.05 12.00 20.93
C VAL A 189 -13.87 11.47 22.35
N GLY A 190 -13.86 12.35 23.36
CA GLY A 190 -13.77 11.96 24.76
C GLY A 190 -14.99 11.13 25.22
N ILE A 191 -16.20 11.56 24.86
CA ILE A 191 -17.43 10.80 25.12
C ILE A 191 -17.39 9.45 24.40
N TYR A 192 -17.03 9.43 23.12
CA TYR A 192 -16.89 8.20 22.34
C TYR A 192 -15.89 7.23 22.99
N GLY A 193 -14.70 7.71 23.37
CA GLY A 193 -13.67 6.91 24.00
C GLY A 193 -14.12 6.33 25.34
N LEU A 194 -14.86 7.10 26.14
CA LEU A 194 -15.41 6.63 27.41
C LEU A 194 -16.47 5.55 27.21
N LEU A 195 -17.39 5.73 26.26
CA LEU A 195 -18.39 4.72 25.89
C LEU A 195 -17.75 3.44 25.35
N TYR A 196 -16.69 3.58 24.55
CA TYR A 196 -15.94 2.47 24.00
C TYR A 196 -15.19 1.70 25.09
N PHE A 197 -14.50 2.39 26.01
CA PHE A 197 -13.71 1.77 27.09
C PHE A 197 -14.59 1.04 28.11
N ILE A 198 -15.75 1.61 28.42
CA ILE A 198 -16.73 1.02 29.34
C ILE A 198 -17.46 -0.18 28.69
N ASN A 199 -17.19 -0.49 27.41
CA ASN A 199 -17.84 -1.56 26.68
C ASN A 199 -19.36 -1.38 26.71
N ALA A 200 -19.84 -0.18 26.33
CA ALA A 200 -21.23 0.24 26.51
C ALA A 200 -22.29 -0.72 25.96
N SER A 201 -21.94 -1.64 25.06
CA SER A 201 -22.79 -2.75 24.62
C SER A 201 -23.21 -3.66 25.79
N GLU A 202 -22.35 -3.90 26.77
CA GLU A 202 -22.65 -4.68 27.97
C GLU A 202 -23.54 -3.89 28.95
N LEU A 203 -23.28 -2.61 29.16
CA LEU A 203 -24.15 -1.76 29.99
C LEU A 203 -25.55 -1.56 29.40
N VAL A 204 -25.64 -1.33 28.08
CA VAL A 204 -26.92 -1.15 27.39
C VAL A 204 -27.68 -2.47 27.35
N SER A 205 -27.01 -3.60 27.13
CA SER A 205 -27.65 -4.92 27.15
C SER A 205 -28.07 -5.34 28.56
N GLU A 206 -27.29 -5.01 29.60
CA GLU A 206 -27.69 -5.21 30.99
C GLU A 206 -28.85 -4.30 31.39
N TRP A 207 -28.84 -3.02 31.01
CA TRP A 207 -29.93 -2.10 31.26
C TRP A 207 -31.21 -2.52 30.54
N TYR A 208 -31.09 -2.97 29.27
CA TYR A 208 -32.20 -3.51 28.49
C TYR A 208 -32.72 -4.82 29.09
N ARG A 209 -31.85 -5.73 29.55
CA ARG A 209 -32.23 -7.00 30.19
C ARG A 209 -32.87 -6.77 31.56
N ARG A 210 -32.35 -5.83 32.36
CA ARG A 210 -32.95 -5.41 33.65
C ARG A 210 -34.31 -4.75 33.43
N THR A 211 -34.46 -3.92 32.41
CA THR A 211 -35.74 -3.30 32.04
C THR A 211 -36.75 -4.34 31.54
N LYS A 212 -36.32 -5.30 30.69
CA LYS A 212 -37.17 -6.38 30.16
C LYS A 212 -37.62 -7.36 31.25
N VAL A 213 -36.73 -7.72 32.19
CA VAL A 213 -37.07 -8.57 33.34
C VAL A 213 -37.93 -7.82 34.37
N SER A 214 -37.69 -6.52 34.58
CA SER A 214 -38.54 -5.69 35.45
C SER A 214 -39.96 -5.55 34.91
N ILE A 215 -40.15 -5.56 33.58
CA ILE A 215 -41.47 -5.52 32.95
C ILE A 215 -42.18 -6.89 33.03
N VAL A 216 -41.44 -8.00 33.00
CA VAL A 216 -42.00 -9.37 32.96
C VAL A 216 -42.25 -9.98 34.34
N THR A 217 -41.54 -9.57 35.40
CA THR A 217 -41.60 -10.27 36.71
C THR A 217 -42.04 -9.39 37.90
N SER A 218 -42.27 -8.08 37.74
CA SER A 218 -42.73 -7.26 38.88
C SER A 218 -43.76 -6.20 38.49
N GLN A 219 -44.98 -6.66 38.20
CA GLN A 219 -46.17 -5.79 38.16
C GLN A 219 -46.44 -5.11 39.53
N ILE A 220 -45.79 -5.51 40.62
CA ILE A 220 -45.96 -4.85 41.92
C ILE A 220 -44.92 -3.74 42.14
N SER A 221 -43.65 -3.92 41.73
CA SER A 221 -42.61 -2.90 41.96
C SER A 221 -42.70 -1.68 41.04
N PHE A 222 -43.11 -1.86 39.78
CA PHE A 222 -43.28 -0.73 38.86
C PHE A 222 -44.42 0.20 39.32
N PHE A 223 -45.56 -0.39 39.71
CA PHE A 223 -46.68 0.35 40.27
C PHE A 223 -46.32 0.97 41.63
N SER A 224 -45.59 0.26 42.51
CA SER A 224 -45.12 0.80 43.79
C SER A 224 -44.19 2.00 43.60
N ASN A 225 -43.30 1.98 42.61
CA ASN A 225 -42.38 3.10 42.35
C ASN A 225 -43.10 4.31 41.75
N ILE A 226 -44.10 4.10 40.88
CA ILE A 226 -44.94 5.18 40.39
C ILE A 226 -45.77 5.78 41.52
N VAL A 227 -46.39 4.96 42.38
CA VAL A 227 -47.16 5.43 43.54
C VAL A 227 -46.26 6.19 44.52
N ALA A 228 -45.05 5.70 44.79
CA ALA A 228 -44.08 6.39 45.63
C ALA A 228 -43.64 7.74 45.03
N ALA A 229 -43.36 7.79 43.73
CA ALA A 229 -43.00 9.05 43.05
C ALA A 229 -44.16 10.06 43.09
N VAL A 230 -45.40 9.61 42.86
CA VAL A 230 -46.59 10.45 42.97
C VAL A 230 -46.79 10.94 44.41
N MET A 231 -46.60 10.09 45.41
CA MET A 231 -46.68 10.47 46.84
C MET A 231 -45.63 11.51 47.22
N VAL A 232 -44.39 11.38 46.73
CA VAL A 232 -43.32 12.35 46.98
C VAL A 232 -43.63 13.70 46.31
N ILE A 233 -44.14 13.68 45.09
CA ILE A 233 -44.52 14.91 44.37
C ILE A 233 -45.70 15.59 45.08
N LEU A 234 -46.76 14.84 45.41
CA LEU A 234 -47.93 15.39 46.11
C LEU A 234 -47.59 15.88 47.52
N GLY A 235 -46.77 15.13 48.27
CA GLY A 235 -46.29 15.53 49.59
C GLY A 235 -45.41 16.77 49.54
N GLY A 236 -44.52 16.86 48.54
CA GLY A 236 -43.69 18.05 48.29
C GLY A 236 -44.53 19.27 47.91
N LEU A 237 -45.53 19.10 47.04
CA LEU A 237 -46.45 20.18 46.67
C LEU A 237 -47.34 20.62 47.85
N PHE A 238 -47.82 19.68 48.67
CA PHE A 238 -48.59 19.99 49.88
C PHE A 238 -47.75 20.74 50.92
N ALA A 239 -46.51 20.29 51.13
CA ALA A 239 -45.56 20.95 52.02
C ALA A 239 -45.25 22.37 51.53
N LEU A 240 -44.95 22.54 50.23
CA LEU A 240 -44.73 23.84 49.62
C LEU A 240 -45.95 24.76 49.78
N ASN A 241 -47.16 24.23 49.56
CA ASN A 241 -48.39 25.01 49.71
C ASN A 241 -48.67 25.46 51.15
N GLN A 242 -48.34 24.63 52.16
CA GLN A 242 -48.43 25.03 53.58
C GLN A 242 -47.36 26.04 54.00
N THR A 243 -46.17 26.01 53.41
CA THR A 243 -45.14 27.04 53.67
C THR A 243 -45.40 28.37 52.97
N VAL A 244 -46.17 28.39 51.89
CA VAL A 244 -46.42 29.58 51.07
C VAL A 244 -47.79 30.22 51.37
N SER A 245 -48.70 29.50 52.01
CA SER A 245 -50.00 30.04 52.47
C SER A 245 -50.15 29.87 53.99
N PRO A 246 -49.94 30.92 54.80
CA PRO A 246 -50.32 30.90 56.23
C PRO A 246 -51.84 30.94 56.43
#